data_AF-A0A520B3X0-F1
#
_entry.id   AF-A0A520B3X0-F1
#
_cell.length_a   1.000
_cell.length_b   1.000
_cell.length_c   1.000
_cell.angle_alpha   90.00
_cell.angle_beta   90.00
_cell.angle_gamma   90.00
#
_symmetry.space_group_name_H-M   'P 1'
#
loop_
_entity.id
_entity.type
_entity.pdbx_description
1 polymer ?
#
loop_
_entity_poly.entity_id
_entity_poly.type
_entity_poly.pdbx_seq_one_letter_code
_entity_poly.pdbx_strand_id
1 'polypeptide(L)'
;MTARLLGGEAALEGGTQRDGSMRFAVQGNATADGLRRATELGAVARLAQAASGQATYRFQLAVGKEGRTALSVSSSLQGLALDLPAPAHKEADSTLPLRLLIAPTEPGTDEIRLEVGLAAAPLLQAQLQRDVSGATSRVLRAALAVQDKLPPLPAAGVLLQANVGPLDLDAWQQRLGGVAGGGSAGTPGSGSGGGSDASDDLGLMPSQIALRAQALKVG
;
A
#
# COMPACT_ATOMS: atom_id res chain seq x y z
N MET A 1 25.66 3.74 -9.92
CA MET A 1 25.59 2.45 -10.66
C MET A 1 24.23 2.38 -11.34
N THR A 2 24.12 1.82 -12.56
CA THR A 2 22.84 1.59 -13.22
C THR A 2 22.48 0.12 -13.22
N ALA A 3 21.19 -0.18 -13.07
CA ALA A 3 20.64 -1.54 -13.13
C ALA A 3 19.23 -1.48 -13.73
N ARG A 4 18.60 -2.64 -13.92
CA ARG A 4 17.21 -2.75 -14.37
C ARG A 4 16.34 -3.25 -13.21
N LEU A 5 15.34 -2.46 -12.82
CA LEU A 5 14.43 -2.75 -11.71
C LEU A 5 12.99 -2.43 -12.14
N LEU A 6 12.03 -3.26 -11.73
CA LEU A 6 10.60 -3.06 -12.04
C LEU A 6 10.34 -2.80 -13.54
N GLY A 7 11.09 -3.48 -14.41
CA GLY A 7 10.95 -3.42 -15.87
C GLY A 7 11.70 -2.28 -16.57
N GLY A 8 12.13 -1.24 -15.85
CA GLY A 8 12.85 -0.08 -16.41
C GLY A 8 14.25 0.11 -15.83
N GLU A 9 14.95 1.13 -16.30
CA GLU A 9 16.27 1.51 -15.78
C GLU A 9 16.14 2.15 -14.40
N ALA A 10 17.14 1.88 -13.56
CA ALA A 10 17.29 2.46 -12.24
C ALA A 10 18.75 2.83 -11.97
N ALA A 11 18.96 4.03 -11.44
CA ALA A 11 20.21 4.47 -10.88
C ALA A 11 20.22 4.21 -9.37
N LEU A 12 21.27 3.54 -8.90
CA LEU A 12 21.51 3.22 -7.50
C LEU A 12 22.74 3.96 -7.01
N GLU A 13 22.58 4.57 -5.85
CA GLU A 13 23.60 5.28 -5.09
C GLU A 13 23.53 4.81 -3.64
N GLY A 14 24.67 4.66 -3.00
CA GLY A 14 24.69 4.32 -1.59
C GLY A 14 26.09 4.17 -1.05
N GLY A 15 26.18 4.20 0.28
CA GLY A 15 27.46 4.05 0.96
C GLY A 15 27.34 4.19 2.47
N THR A 16 28.38 3.68 3.13
CA THR A 16 28.58 3.84 4.56
C THR A 16 29.00 5.27 4.86
N GLN A 17 28.29 5.88 5.80
CA GLN A 17 28.54 7.23 6.28
C GLN A 17 29.69 7.22 7.30
N ARG A 18 30.25 8.39 7.60
CA ARG A 18 31.33 8.53 8.61
C ARG A 18 30.91 8.05 9.99
N ASP A 19 29.62 8.15 10.30
CA ASP A 19 29.03 7.63 11.52
C ASP A 19 28.68 6.14 11.42
N GLY A 20 29.20 5.38 10.46
CA GLY A 20 28.92 3.94 10.34
C GLY A 20 27.47 3.57 9.98
N SER A 21 26.56 4.53 9.81
CA SER A 21 25.25 4.26 9.21
C SER A 21 25.39 3.99 7.71
N MET A 22 24.44 3.30 7.10
CA MET A 22 24.40 3.11 5.66
C MET A 22 23.20 3.85 5.07
N ARG A 23 23.39 4.48 3.91
CA ARG A 23 22.31 5.08 3.15
C ARG A 23 22.35 4.59 1.72
N PHE A 24 21.19 4.24 1.18
CA PHE A 24 20.98 3.85 -0.20
C PHE A 24 19.84 4.68 -0.78
N ALA A 25 19.98 5.08 -2.03
CA ALA A 25 18.97 5.76 -2.81
C ALA A 25 18.89 5.13 -4.19
N VAL A 26 17.67 4.88 -4.65
CA VAL A 26 17.38 4.34 -5.98
C VAL A 26 16.41 5.28 -6.67
N GLN A 27 16.69 5.62 -7.91
CA GLN A 27 15.82 6.42 -8.77
C GLN A 27 15.63 5.65 -10.07
N GLY A 28 14.40 5.30 -10.41
CA GLY A 28 14.15 4.46 -11.58
C GLY A 28 12.77 4.65 -12.18
N ASN A 29 12.53 3.91 -13.25
CA ASN A 29 11.25 3.84 -13.95
C ASN A 29 10.62 2.47 -13.72
N ALA A 30 9.43 2.45 -13.11
CA ALA A 30 8.62 1.25 -12.97
C ALA A 30 7.65 1.17 -14.14
N THR A 31 7.69 0.08 -14.91
CA THR A 31 6.72 -0.18 -15.98
C THR A 31 5.58 -1.04 -15.45
N ALA A 32 4.38 -0.92 -16.02
CA ALA A 32 3.26 -1.76 -15.63
C ALA A 32 3.57 -3.26 -15.77
N ASP A 33 4.26 -3.66 -16.85
CA ASP A 33 4.76 -5.03 -17.03
C ASP A 33 5.73 -5.47 -15.94
N GLY A 34 6.65 -4.59 -15.54
CA GLY A 34 7.61 -4.89 -14.50
C GLY A 34 6.94 -5.06 -13.13
N LEU A 35 5.97 -4.20 -12.81
CA LEU A 35 5.18 -4.30 -11.59
C LEU A 35 4.33 -5.59 -11.55
N ARG A 36 3.74 -6.00 -12.68
CA ARG A 36 3.01 -7.27 -12.79
C ARG A 36 3.87 -8.50 -12.50
N ARG A 37 5.14 -8.47 -12.92
CA ARG A 37 6.09 -9.58 -12.70
C ARG A 37 6.70 -9.59 -11.31
N ALA A 38 6.64 -8.48 -10.58
CA ALA A 38 7.16 -8.32 -9.22
C ALA A 38 6.21 -8.93 -8.18
N THR A 39 6.02 -10.26 -8.23
CA THR A 39 5.09 -11.00 -7.35
C THR A 39 5.36 -10.81 -5.86
N GLU A 40 6.60 -10.50 -5.49
CA GLU A 40 7.04 -10.16 -4.14
C GLU A 40 6.36 -8.89 -3.58
N LEU A 41 5.83 -8.02 -4.46
CA LEU A 41 5.08 -6.82 -4.06
C LEU A 41 3.59 -7.10 -3.79
N GLY A 42 3.15 -8.36 -3.96
CA GLY A 42 1.81 -8.84 -3.58
C GLY A 42 0.67 -8.00 -4.16
N ALA A 43 0.07 -7.15 -3.33
CA ALA A 43 -1.05 -6.27 -3.72
C ALA A 43 -0.68 -5.33 -4.89
N VAL A 44 0.55 -4.85 -4.98
CA VAL A 44 0.98 -3.96 -6.06
C VAL A 44 0.99 -4.70 -7.40
N ALA A 45 1.45 -5.96 -7.43
CA ALA A 45 1.46 -6.77 -8.63
C ALA A 45 0.05 -7.07 -9.15
N ARG A 46 -0.93 -7.23 -8.23
CA ARG A 46 -2.35 -7.36 -8.56
C ARG A 46 -2.93 -6.07 -9.13
N LEU A 47 -2.67 -4.92 -8.51
CA LEU A 47 -3.09 -3.62 -9.04
C LEU A 47 -2.47 -3.34 -10.42
N ALA A 48 -1.23 -3.78 -10.64
CA ALA A 48 -0.53 -3.62 -11.91
C ALA A 48 -1.18 -4.40 -13.07
N GLN A 49 -2.08 -5.36 -12.80
CA GLN A 49 -2.89 -6.02 -13.85
C GLN A 49 -3.85 -5.05 -14.54
N ALA A 50 -4.27 -4.01 -13.83
CA ALA A 50 -5.09 -2.92 -14.36
C ALA A 50 -4.24 -1.69 -14.78
N ALA A 51 -2.91 -1.80 -14.76
CA ALA A 51 -2.02 -0.69 -15.07
C ALA A 51 -1.45 -0.77 -16.49
N SER A 52 -1.22 0.39 -17.10
CA SER A 52 -0.50 0.52 -18.37
C SER A 52 0.44 1.73 -18.33
N GLY A 53 1.48 1.71 -19.16
CA GLY A 53 2.52 2.75 -19.16
C GLY A 53 3.59 2.54 -18.10
N GLN A 54 4.16 3.64 -17.60
CA GLN A 54 5.29 3.64 -16.67
C GLN A 54 5.33 4.91 -15.82
N ALA A 55 5.90 4.83 -14.63
CA ALA A 55 6.12 5.98 -13.76
C ALA A 55 7.51 5.98 -13.13
N THR A 56 8.04 7.17 -12.86
CA THR A 56 9.26 7.34 -12.09
C THR A 56 9.01 7.05 -10.61
N TYR A 57 9.98 6.47 -9.93
CA TYR A 57 9.95 6.28 -8.49
C TYR A 57 11.32 6.61 -7.88
N ARG A 58 11.29 7.00 -6.61
CA ARG A 58 12.46 7.16 -5.75
C ARG A 58 12.28 6.27 -4.53
N PHE A 59 13.28 5.46 -4.25
CA PHE A 59 13.36 4.62 -3.05
C PHE A 59 14.58 5.06 -2.24
N GLN A 60 14.47 5.10 -0.92
CA GLN A 60 15.57 5.38 -0.02
C GLN A 60 15.55 4.39 1.14
N LEU A 61 16.73 3.93 1.52
CA LEU A 61 16.94 3.04 2.65
C LEU A 61 18.04 3.63 3.54
N ALA A 62 17.76 3.80 4.81
CA ALA A 62 18.73 4.22 5.81
C ALA A 62 18.82 3.14 6.89
N VAL A 63 20.03 2.64 7.13
CA VAL A 63 20.31 1.65 8.17
C VAL A 63 21.20 2.31 9.20
N GLY A 64 20.67 2.52 10.41
CA GLY A 64 21.41 3.07 11.54
C GLY A 64 22.41 2.05 12.10
N LYS A 65 23.32 2.52 12.97
CA LYS A 65 24.34 1.68 13.61
C LYS A 65 23.77 0.46 14.34
N GLU A 66 22.59 0.61 14.92
CA GLU A 66 21.92 -0.42 15.71
C GLU A 66 21.06 -1.36 14.84
N GLY A 67 21.26 -1.37 13.52
CA GLY A 67 20.46 -2.16 12.57
C GLY A 67 19.05 -1.62 12.31
N ARG A 68 18.67 -0.53 12.99
CA ARG A 68 17.40 0.15 12.80
C ARG A 68 17.28 0.70 11.38
N THR A 69 16.28 0.22 10.64
CA THR A 69 16.13 0.50 9.22
C THR A 69 14.93 1.39 8.97
N ALA A 70 15.14 2.49 8.25
CA ALA A 70 14.10 3.36 7.75
C ALA A 70 14.08 3.32 6.22
N LEU A 71 12.88 3.23 5.64
CA LEU A 71 12.65 3.10 4.21
C LEU A 71 11.65 4.16 3.76
N SER A 72 11.90 4.80 2.62
CA SER A 72 10.92 5.67 1.99
C SER A 72 10.80 5.38 0.51
N VAL A 73 9.59 5.50 -0.02
CA VAL A 73 9.30 5.41 -1.45
C VAL A 73 8.44 6.60 -1.82
N SER A 74 8.75 7.26 -2.93
CA SER A 74 7.89 8.29 -3.50
C SER A 74 7.79 8.20 -5.02
N SER A 75 6.62 8.49 -5.57
CA SER A 75 6.36 8.56 -7.01
C SER A 75 5.27 9.60 -7.27
N SER A 76 5.29 10.26 -8.43
CA SER A 76 4.15 11.07 -8.89
C SER A 76 3.08 10.24 -9.59
N LEU A 77 3.39 8.97 -9.90
CA LEU A 77 2.61 8.06 -10.75
C LEU A 77 2.22 8.65 -12.12
N GLN A 78 2.85 9.73 -12.54
CA GLN A 78 2.62 10.34 -13.85
C GLN A 78 3.17 9.43 -14.94
N GLY A 79 2.39 9.23 -16.01
CA GLY A 79 2.69 8.31 -17.10
C GLY A 79 2.16 6.89 -16.90
N LEU A 80 1.69 6.54 -15.69
CA LEU A 80 1.05 5.26 -15.39
C LEU A 80 -0.48 5.45 -15.37
N ALA A 81 -1.20 4.77 -16.25
CA ALA A 81 -2.66 4.71 -16.19
C ALA A 81 -3.10 3.55 -15.28
N LEU A 82 -4.21 3.74 -14.56
CA LEU A 82 -4.87 2.71 -13.74
C LEU A 82 -6.33 2.62 -14.17
N ASP A 83 -6.67 1.51 -14.83
CA ASP A 83 -8.02 1.18 -15.24
C ASP A 83 -8.75 0.43 -14.11
N LEU A 84 -8.95 1.13 -13.00
CA LEU A 84 -9.66 0.66 -11.82
C LEU A 84 -11.06 1.28 -11.76
N PRO A 85 -12.05 0.60 -11.13
CA PRO A 85 -13.36 1.20 -10.93
C PRO A 85 -13.29 2.50 -10.11
N ALA A 86 -14.33 3.31 -10.19
CA ALA A 86 -14.46 4.50 -9.35
C ALA A 86 -14.27 4.12 -7.87
N PRO A 87 -13.55 4.93 -7.07
CA PRO A 87 -12.97 6.24 -7.37
C PRO A 87 -11.50 6.23 -7.87
N ALA A 88 -10.90 5.05 -8.11
CA ALA A 88 -9.45 4.93 -8.28
C ALA A 88 -8.97 4.93 -9.74
N HIS A 89 -9.89 5.15 -10.68
CA HIS A 89 -9.55 5.34 -12.08
C HIS A 89 -8.54 6.50 -12.23
N LYS A 90 -7.48 6.28 -13.00
CA LYS A 90 -6.42 7.26 -13.22
C LYS A 90 -5.95 7.24 -14.68
N GLU A 91 -6.02 8.38 -15.34
CA GLU A 91 -5.43 8.58 -16.67
C GLU A 91 -3.90 8.72 -16.61
N ALA A 92 -3.20 8.37 -17.70
CA ALA A 92 -1.73 8.41 -17.74
C ALA A 92 -1.17 9.81 -17.43
N ASP A 93 -1.76 10.86 -18.02
CA ASP A 93 -1.27 12.25 -17.91
C ASP A 93 -1.52 12.87 -16.53
N SER A 94 -2.46 12.31 -15.77
CA SER A 94 -2.78 12.79 -14.42
C SER A 94 -1.69 12.40 -13.41
N THR A 95 -1.47 13.24 -12.40
CA THR A 95 -0.56 12.95 -11.30
C THR A 95 -1.32 12.36 -10.12
N LEU A 96 -0.77 11.31 -9.53
CA LEU A 96 -1.27 10.70 -8.30
C LEU A 96 -0.08 10.46 -7.37
N PRO A 97 0.30 11.45 -6.55
CA PRO A 97 1.44 11.30 -5.67
C PRO A 97 1.27 10.08 -4.76
N LEU A 98 2.31 9.26 -4.69
CA LEU A 98 2.42 8.13 -3.78
C LEU A 98 3.64 8.37 -2.89
N ARG A 99 3.45 8.23 -1.58
CA ARG A 99 4.51 8.26 -0.58
C ARG A 99 4.30 7.13 0.42
N LEU A 100 5.32 6.30 0.58
CA LEU A 100 5.40 5.28 1.61
C LEU A 100 6.60 5.61 2.51
N LEU A 101 6.41 5.54 3.82
CA LEU A 101 7.46 5.65 4.82
C LEU A 101 7.34 4.47 5.77
N ILE A 102 8.45 3.80 6.07
CA ILE A 102 8.55 2.79 7.12
C ILE A 102 9.70 3.23 8.00
N ALA A 103 9.46 3.46 9.28
CA ALA A 103 10.47 3.96 10.19
C ALA A 103 10.35 3.31 11.57
N PRO A 104 11.47 3.01 12.23
CA PRO A 104 11.46 2.49 13.59
C PRO A 104 10.94 3.57 14.54
N THR A 105 10.07 3.19 15.47
CA THR A 105 9.53 4.10 16.49
C THR A 105 10.20 3.83 17.84
N GLU A 106 10.15 2.58 18.27
CA GLU A 106 10.70 2.06 19.52
C GLU A 106 11.48 0.76 19.25
N PRO A 107 12.31 0.28 20.19
CA PRO A 107 12.94 -1.03 20.03
C PRO A 107 11.90 -2.13 19.80
N GLY A 108 12.02 -2.83 18.67
CA GLY A 108 11.07 -3.89 18.30
C GLY A 108 9.78 -3.42 17.63
N THR A 109 9.59 -2.11 17.40
CA THR A 109 8.37 -1.56 16.78
C THR A 109 8.72 -0.63 15.62
N ASP A 110 7.94 -0.70 14.55
CA ASP A 110 8.00 0.27 13.45
C ASP A 110 6.64 0.92 13.18
N GLU A 111 6.68 2.00 12.42
CA GLU A 111 5.51 2.66 11.87
C GLU A 111 5.60 2.71 10.35
N ILE A 112 4.49 2.33 9.69
CA ILE A 112 4.27 2.50 8.27
C ILE A 112 3.30 3.65 8.05
N ARG A 113 3.65 4.61 7.19
CA ARG A 113 2.76 5.67 6.69
C ARG A 113 2.67 5.57 5.18
N LEU A 114 1.45 5.47 4.66
CA LEU A 114 1.14 5.47 3.22
C LEU A 114 0.24 6.65 2.91
N GLU A 115 0.59 7.43 1.90
CA GLU A 115 -0.18 8.56 1.38
C GLU A 115 -0.27 8.39 -0.14
N VAL A 116 -1.49 8.34 -0.67
CA VAL A 116 -1.78 8.25 -2.10
C VAL A 116 -2.81 9.31 -2.45
N GLY A 117 -2.50 10.14 -3.44
CA GLY A 117 -3.32 11.27 -3.87
C GLY A 117 -2.75 12.63 -3.48
N LEU A 118 -3.49 13.68 -3.83
CA LEU A 118 -3.11 15.05 -3.52
C LEU A 118 -3.50 15.36 -2.07
N ALA A 119 -2.73 16.22 -1.38
CA ALA A 119 -3.07 16.61 -0.01
C ALA A 119 -4.46 17.25 0.12
N ALA A 120 -4.92 17.94 -0.93
CA ALA A 120 -6.26 18.53 -0.99
C ALA A 120 -7.38 17.52 -1.33
N ALA A 121 -7.03 16.38 -1.92
CA ALA A 121 -7.95 15.33 -2.35
C ALA A 121 -7.26 13.96 -2.20
N PRO A 122 -7.06 13.48 -0.95
CA PRO A 122 -6.37 12.22 -0.70
C PRO A 122 -7.22 11.06 -1.19
N LEU A 123 -6.63 10.10 -1.90
CA LEU A 123 -7.33 8.89 -2.34
C LEU A 123 -7.29 7.81 -1.25
N LEU A 124 -6.09 7.57 -0.71
CA LEU A 124 -5.84 6.61 0.36
C LEU A 124 -4.76 7.14 1.30
N GLN A 125 -5.01 7.05 2.59
CA GLN A 125 -4.02 7.29 3.63
C GLN A 125 -4.03 6.11 4.61
N ALA A 126 -2.87 5.72 5.10
CA ALA A 126 -2.77 4.73 6.17
C ALA A 126 -1.62 5.07 7.11
N GLN A 127 -1.81 4.80 8.39
CA GLN A 127 -0.77 4.80 9.42
C GLN A 127 -0.93 3.53 10.24
N LEU A 128 0.14 2.76 10.34
CA LEU A 128 0.16 1.46 11.00
C LEU A 128 1.36 1.39 11.91
N GLN A 129 1.15 1.01 13.17
CA GLN A 129 2.22 0.65 14.10
C GLN A 129 2.16 -0.85 14.38
N ARG A 130 3.31 -1.50 14.27
CA ARG A 130 3.43 -2.96 14.39
C ARG A 130 4.68 -3.36 15.16
N ASP A 131 4.54 -4.42 15.93
CA ASP A 131 5.65 -5.13 16.55
C ASP A 131 6.33 -5.96 15.46
N VAL A 132 7.66 -5.83 15.37
CA VAL A 132 8.56 -6.50 14.44
C VAL A 132 9.70 -7.22 15.17
N SER A 133 9.58 -7.38 16.50
CA SER A 133 10.58 -8.06 17.33
C SER A 133 10.56 -9.59 17.17
N GLY A 134 9.42 -10.16 16.80
CA GLY A 134 9.21 -11.59 16.61
C GLY A 134 9.41 -12.08 15.17
N ALA A 135 9.27 -13.39 14.97
CA ALA A 135 9.34 -14.02 13.65
C ALA A 135 8.21 -13.56 12.69
N THR A 136 7.08 -13.12 13.24
CA THR A 136 5.93 -12.59 12.52
C THR A 136 5.62 -11.19 13.02
N SER A 137 5.40 -10.26 12.09
CA SER A 137 4.99 -8.90 12.47
C SER A 137 3.55 -8.88 12.96
N ARG A 138 3.29 -8.15 14.05
CA ARG A 138 1.95 -8.00 14.63
C ARG A 138 1.50 -6.56 14.64
N VAL A 139 0.35 -6.29 14.03
CA VAL A 139 -0.30 -4.97 14.09
C VAL A 139 -0.72 -4.67 15.54
N LEU A 140 -0.26 -3.54 16.06
CA LEU A 140 -0.66 -3.04 17.38
C LEU A 140 -1.86 -2.10 17.24
N ARG A 141 -1.74 -1.14 16.31
CA ARG A 141 -2.79 -0.17 15.99
C ARG A 141 -2.62 0.36 14.58
N ALA A 142 -3.72 0.65 13.91
CA ALA A 142 -3.72 1.25 12.60
C ALA A 142 -4.91 2.18 12.40
N ALA A 143 -4.70 3.18 11.54
CA ALA A 143 -5.73 4.05 10.99
C ALA A 143 -5.61 3.99 9.46
N LEU A 144 -6.74 3.87 8.77
CA LEU A 144 -6.85 3.94 7.32
C LEU A 144 -7.94 4.95 6.95
N ALA A 145 -7.70 5.73 5.92
CA ALA A 145 -8.67 6.66 5.36
C ALA A 145 -8.77 6.53 3.84
N VAL A 146 -9.99 6.40 3.31
CA VAL A 146 -10.26 6.36 1.86
C VAL A 146 -11.11 7.57 1.48
N GLN A 147 -10.61 8.40 0.57
CA GLN A 147 -11.23 9.68 0.18
C GLN A 147 -11.59 10.60 1.37
N ASP A 148 -10.85 10.47 2.48
CA ASP A 148 -11.03 11.26 3.69
C ASP A 148 -9.67 11.59 4.34
N LYS A 149 -9.69 12.43 5.37
CA LYS A 149 -8.55 12.69 6.23
C LYS A 149 -8.28 11.49 7.13
N LEU A 150 -7.01 11.18 7.33
CA LEU A 150 -6.60 10.13 8.25
C LEU A 150 -7.02 10.48 9.69
N PRO A 151 -7.80 9.62 10.38
CA PRO A 151 -8.13 9.83 11.79
C PRO A 151 -6.88 9.60 12.67
N PRO A 152 -6.87 10.11 13.92
CA PRO A 152 -5.82 9.76 14.86
C PRO A 152 -5.79 8.24 15.10
N LEU A 153 -4.59 7.71 15.37
CA LEU A 153 -4.42 6.29 15.69
C LEU A 153 -5.27 5.90 16.91
N PRO A 154 -6.01 4.77 16.86
CA PRO A 154 -6.74 4.26 18.02
C PRO A 154 -5.77 3.77 19.11
N ALA A 155 -6.30 3.53 20.31
CA ALA A 155 -5.52 2.95 21.41
C ALA A 155 -4.99 1.54 21.07
N ALA A 156 -5.79 0.74 20.36
CA ALA A 156 -5.44 -0.57 19.83
C ALA A 156 -6.34 -0.91 18.64
N GLY A 157 -5.90 -1.85 17.80
CA GLY A 157 -6.68 -2.35 16.67
C GLY A 157 -6.67 -1.43 15.45
N VAL A 158 -7.51 -1.74 14.48
CA VAL A 158 -7.53 -1.09 13.17
C VAL A 158 -8.81 -0.27 13.02
N LEU A 159 -8.68 1.03 12.74
CA LEU A 159 -9.75 1.95 12.41
C LEU A 159 -9.73 2.27 10.91
N LEU A 160 -10.84 1.99 10.21
CA LEU A 160 -11.04 2.40 8.83
C LEU A 160 -12.08 3.53 8.78
N GLN A 161 -11.69 4.67 8.20
CA GLN A 161 -12.59 5.75 7.84
C GLN A 161 -12.71 5.84 6.32
N ALA A 162 -13.91 5.99 5.80
CA ALA A 162 -14.08 6.19 4.36
C ALA A 162 -15.19 7.21 4.11
N ASN A 163 -14.89 8.18 3.25
CA ASN A 163 -15.84 9.16 2.73
C ASN A 163 -15.87 9.08 1.22
N VAL A 164 -16.44 7.97 0.72
CA VAL A 164 -16.44 7.66 -0.70
C VAL A 164 -17.76 8.08 -1.34
N GLY A 165 -17.68 8.55 -2.58
CA GLY A 165 -18.84 8.68 -3.46
C GLY A 165 -19.44 7.31 -3.81
N PRO A 166 -20.04 7.13 -5.00
CA PRO A 166 -20.51 5.82 -5.43
C PRO A 166 -19.34 4.83 -5.51
N LEU A 167 -19.44 3.75 -4.73
CA LEU A 167 -18.49 2.64 -4.71
C LEU A 167 -19.21 1.35 -5.11
N ASP A 168 -18.80 0.76 -6.23
CA ASP A 168 -19.32 -0.52 -6.73
C ASP A 168 -18.34 -1.63 -6.36
N LEU A 169 -18.62 -2.34 -5.26
CA LEU A 169 -17.73 -3.39 -4.75
C LEU A 169 -17.63 -4.58 -5.69
N ASP A 170 -18.69 -4.89 -6.44
CA ASP A 170 -18.72 -5.99 -7.39
C ASP A 170 -17.76 -5.71 -8.55
N ALA A 171 -17.75 -4.47 -9.07
CA ALA A 171 -16.81 -4.05 -10.09
C ALA A 171 -15.35 -4.15 -9.60
N TRP A 172 -15.08 -3.79 -8.35
CA TRP A 172 -13.76 -3.95 -7.73
C TRP A 172 -13.36 -5.41 -7.57
N GLN A 173 -14.29 -6.26 -7.13
CA GLN A 173 -14.07 -7.69 -6.96
C GLN A 173 -13.79 -8.37 -8.31
N GLN A 174 -14.55 -8.02 -9.35
CA GLN A 174 -14.34 -8.51 -10.72
C GLN A 174 -13.01 -8.03 -11.30
N ARG A 175 -12.62 -6.77 -11.06
CA ARG A 175 -11.38 -6.21 -11.62
C ARG A 175 -10.13 -6.78 -10.95
N LEU A 176 -10.14 -6.97 -9.63
CA LEU A 176 -8.98 -7.42 -8.85
C LEU A 176 -8.96 -8.93 -8.57
N GLY A 177 -10.01 -9.66 -8.97
CA GLY A 177 -10.08 -11.12 -8.83
C GLY A 177 -10.37 -11.61 -7.41
N GLY A 178 -11.34 -10.98 -6.73
CA GLY A 178 -11.78 -11.41 -5.39
C GLY A 178 -11.01 -10.71 -4.26
N VAL A 179 -11.46 -9.54 -3.83
CA VAL A 179 -11.19 -9.04 -2.46
C VAL A 179 -12.46 -9.34 -1.66
N ALA A 180 -12.58 -10.57 -1.14
CA ALA A 180 -13.74 -10.95 -0.34
C ALA A 180 -13.55 -10.45 1.10
N GLY A 181 -13.74 -9.15 1.31
CA GLY A 181 -13.87 -8.55 2.63
C GLY A 181 -15.31 -8.08 2.84
N GLY A 182 -16.18 -8.95 3.33
CA GLY A 182 -17.56 -8.60 3.70
C GLY A 182 -18.39 -9.82 4.03
N GLY A 183 -18.51 -10.12 5.33
CA GLY A 183 -19.26 -11.27 5.83
C GLY A 183 -20.71 -11.31 5.33
N SER A 184 -21.08 -12.39 4.67
CA SER A 184 -22.46 -12.84 4.57
C SER A 184 -22.58 -14.14 5.33
N ALA A 185 -23.36 -14.12 6.41
CA ALA A 185 -23.87 -15.31 7.05
C ALA A 185 -24.76 -16.05 6.03
N GLY A 186 -24.46 -17.32 5.74
CA GLY A 186 -25.41 -18.18 5.02
C GLY A 186 -24.81 -19.32 4.19
N THR A 187 -24.77 -20.51 4.81
CA THR A 187 -24.79 -21.86 4.22
C THR A 187 -23.45 -22.52 3.88
N PRO A 188 -23.12 -23.69 4.48
CA PRO A 188 -21.93 -24.46 4.13
C PRO A 188 -22.16 -25.25 2.84
N GLY A 189 -21.32 -25.02 1.84
CA GLY A 189 -21.24 -25.82 0.62
C GLY A 189 -19.78 -25.97 0.19
N SER A 190 -19.31 -27.21 0.25
CA SER A 190 -17.92 -27.66 0.06
C SER A 190 -17.20 -27.11 -1.18
N GLY A 191 -15.95 -26.68 -1.00
CA GLY A 191 -15.03 -26.40 -2.11
C GLY A 191 -13.73 -25.76 -1.63
N SER A 192 -12.73 -26.60 -1.36
CA SER A 192 -11.38 -26.26 -0.93
C SER A 192 -10.64 -25.30 -1.88
N GLY A 193 -10.13 -24.20 -1.34
CA GLY A 193 -9.16 -23.30 -1.97
C GLY A 193 -8.56 -22.39 -0.93
N GLY A 194 -7.59 -22.90 -0.16
CA GLY A 194 -6.88 -22.16 0.87
C GLY A 194 -6.01 -21.06 0.28
N GLY A 195 -6.57 -19.86 0.14
CA GLY A 195 -5.81 -18.62 0.14
C GLY A 195 -5.93 -18.02 1.52
N SER A 196 -4.97 -18.29 2.41
CA SER A 196 -4.81 -17.48 3.62
C SER A 196 -4.61 -16.04 3.16
N ASP A 197 -5.60 -15.20 3.43
CA ASP A 197 -5.62 -13.81 3.01
C ASP A 197 -4.39 -13.12 3.59
N ALA A 198 -3.56 -12.51 2.74
CA ALA A 198 -2.37 -11.80 3.18
C ALA A 198 -2.69 -10.67 4.19
N SER A 199 -3.91 -10.15 4.18
CA SER A 199 -4.42 -9.20 5.18
C SER A 199 -4.77 -9.83 6.52
N ASP A 200 -5.19 -11.09 6.53
CA ASP A 200 -5.57 -11.82 7.74
C ASP A 200 -4.32 -12.30 8.49
N ASP A 201 -3.31 -12.78 7.75
CA ASP A 201 -1.99 -13.17 8.27
C ASP A 201 -1.20 -11.96 8.81
N LEU A 202 -1.48 -10.77 8.28
CA LEU A 202 -0.90 -9.50 8.76
C LEU A 202 -1.73 -8.84 9.87
N GLY A 203 -2.90 -9.36 10.27
CA GLY A 203 -3.76 -8.74 11.28
C GLY A 203 -4.30 -7.35 10.90
N LEU A 204 -4.47 -7.09 9.60
CA LEU A 204 -4.95 -5.81 9.05
C LEU A 204 -6.47 -5.69 8.99
N MET A 205 -7.20 -6.70 9.48
CA MET A 205 -8.66 -6.68 9.49
C MET A 205 -9.19 -5.53 10.38
N PRO A 206 -10.04 -4.63 9.84
CA PRO A 206 -10.61 -3.53 10.62
C PRO A 206 -11.39 -4.03 11.83
N SER A 207 -10.96 -3.66 13.03
CA SER A 207 -11.75 -3.88 14.25
C SER A 207 -12.87 -2.85 14.41
N GLN A 208 -12.72 -1.68 13.79
CA GLN A 208 -13.69 -0.60 13.80
C GLN A 208 -13.80 0.03 12.40
N ILE A 209 -15.03 0.19 11.90
CA ILE A 209 -15.31 0.77 10.59
C ILE A 209 -16.25 1.97 10.76
N ALA A 210 -15.77 3.15 10.37
CA ALA A 210 -16.56 4.36 10.25
C ALA A 210 -16.75 4.68 8.75
N LEU A 211 -17.84 4.17 8.17
CA LEU A 211 -18.16 4.38 6.76
C LEU A 211 -19.17 5.51 6.59
N ARG A 212 -18.84 6.49 5.75
CA ARG A 212 -19.80 7.42 5.16
C ARG A 212 -19.75 7.25 3.64
N ALA A 213 -20.80 6.69 3.06
CA ALA A 213 -20.94 6.53 1.62
C ALA A 213 -22.25 7.19 1.18
N GLN A 214 -22.21 7.96 0.09
CA GLN A 214 -23.41 8.61 -0.46
C GLN A 214 -24.32 7.62 -1.20
N ALA A 215 -23.73 6.56 -1.76
CA ALA A 215 -24.43 5.40 -2.31
C ALA A 215 -23.48 4.19 -2.29
N LEU A 216 -23.93 3.08 -1.71
CA LEU A 216 -23.21 1.81 -1.71
C LEU A 216 -24.05 0.79 -2.49
N LYS A 217 -23.46 0.15 -3.49
CA LYS A 217 -24.07 -0.97 -4.20
C LYS A 217 -23.37 -2.25 -3.77
N VAL A 218 -24.13 -3.14 -3.15
CA VAL A 218 -23.73 -4.50 -2.81
C VAL A 218 -24.79 -5.40 -3.45
N GLY A 219 -24.37 -6.25 -4.39
CA GLY A 219 -25.23 -7.22 -5.05
C GLY A 219 -25.42 -8.49 -4.22
#